data_AF-A0A923V7J3-F1
#
_entry.id   AF-A0A923V7J3-F1
#
_cell.length_a   1.000
_cell.length_b   1.000
_cell.length_c   1.000
_cell.angle_alpha   90.00
_cell.angle_beta   90.00
_cell.angle_gamma   90.00
#
_symmetry.space_group_name_H-M   'P 1'
#
loop_
_entity.id
_entity.type
_entity.pdbx_description
1 polymer ?
#
loop_
_entity_poly.entity_id
_entity_poly.type
_entity_poly.pdbx_seq_one_letter_code
_entity_poly.pdbx_strand_id
1 'polypeptide(L)'
;MKLFLATAALLLTAIAHATPKLGDYSEFQFTMSQAGQSMVGSYILAIVSDANDGTVGLSTTIHFDGQADQYQETKTEKTALLNDQTINDVLTNCAAYGGVIEQVAVPAGILNSCKMPTQDETGKIVGSMWTSTVPFGIAKQVQTSPEGVTYTLELKKYIVGQ
;
A
#
# COMPACT_ATOMS: atom_id res chain seq x y z
N MET A 1 31.15 31.45 -43.40
CA MET A 1 31.30 30.31 -42.49
C MET A 1 30.47 30.62 -41.24
N LYS A 2 29.24 30.12 -41.13
CA LYS A 2 28.33 30.40 -40.00
C LYS A 2 28.26 29.15 -39.12
N LEU A 3 28.75 29.29 -37.90
CA LEU A 3 28.81 28.28 -36.85
C LEU A 3 27.40 28.10 -36.26
N PHE A 4 26.78 26.95 -36.46
CA PHE A 4 25.55 26.57 -35.75
C PHE A 4 25.94 25.98 -34.39
N LEU A 5 25.70 26.73 -33.31
CA LEU A 5 25.72 26.19 -31.95
C LEU A 5 24.46 25.32 -31.76
N ALA A 6 24.65 24.01 -31.67
CA ALA A 6 23.61 23.08 -31.21
C ALA A 6 23.60 23.08 -29.68
N THR A 7 22.69 23.84 -29.07
CA THR A 7 22.41 23.75 -27.64
C THR A 7 21.60 22.47 -27.39
N ALA A 8 22.27 21.38 -27.08
CA ALA A 8 21.64 20.18 -26.55
C ALA A 8 21.09 20.51 -25.15
N ALA A 9 19.82 20.89 -25.07
CA ALA A 9 19.09 20.95 -23.82
C ALA A 9 19.00 19.53 -23.26
N LEU A 10 19.87 19.18 -22.32
CA LEU A 10 19.66 18.02 -21.46
C LEU A 10 18.36 18.26 -20.67
N LEU A 11 17.27 17.71 -21.17
CA LEU A 11 16.07 17.46 -20.38
C LEU A 11 16.49 16.49 -19.26
N LEU A 12 16.87 17.03 -18.11
CA LEU A 12 16.82 16.32 -16.85
C LEU A 12 15.34 16.01 -16.63
N THR A 13 14.88 14.88 -17.16
CA THR A 13 13.65 14.26 -16.68
C THR A 13 13.93 13.93 -15.23
N ALA A 14 13.54 14.83 -14.32
CA ALA A 14 13.42 14.49 -12.93
C ALA A 14 12.45 13.32 -12.89
N ILE A 15 13.01 12.10 -12.78
CA ILE A 15 12.24 10.92 -12.50
C ILE A 15 11.76 11.18 -11.07
N ALA A 16 10.55 11.72 -10.94
CA ALA A 16 9.90 11.90 -9.66
C ALA A 16 9.63 10.48 -9.14
N HIS A 17 10.63 9.92 -8.47
CA HIS A 17 10.49 8.67 -7.72
C HIS A 17 9.54 8.97 -6.58
N ALA A 18 8.25 8.76 -6.82
CA ALA A 18 7.21 8.94 -5.83
C ALA A 18 7.30 7.79 -4.81
N THR A 19 8.17 8.02 -3.83
CA THR A 19 8.15 7.39 -2.51
C THR A 19 6.97 7.93 -1.71
N PRO A 20 6.53 7.26 -0.63
CA PRO A 20 5.41 7.75 0.17
C PRO A 20 5.59 9.25 0.48
N LYS A 21 4.59 10.03 0.11
CA LYS A 21 4.61 11.49 0.14
C LYS A 21 3.89 12.00 1.35
N LEU A 22 4.28 13.19 1.82
CA LEU A 22 3.53 13.89 2.85
C LEU A 22 2.05 14.02 2.43
N GLY A 23 1.14 13.59 3.30
CA GLY A 23 -0.30 13.60 3.02
C GLY A 23 -0.84 12.37 2.27
N ASP A 24 0.01 11.38 1.92
CA ASP A 24 -0.48 10.06 1.52
C ASP A 24 -1.36 9.50 2.64
N TYR A 25 -2.53 8.99 2.27
CA TYR A 25 -3.54 8.50 3.19
C TYR A 25 -4.26 7.31 2.58
N SER A 26 -4.45 6.25 3.37
CA SER A 26 -5.31 5.12 3.02
C SER A 26 -6.14 4.71 4.23
N GLU A 27 -7.46 4.69 4.05
CA GLU A 27 -8.41 4.10 4.99
C GLU A 27 -8.87 2.76 4.42
N PHE A 28 -8.77 1.72 5.24
CA PHE A 28 -9.19 0.37 4.94
C PHE A 28 -10.38 0.01 5.83
N GLN A 29 -11.37 -0.67 5.25
CA GLN A 29 -12.30 -1.45 6.04
C GLN A 29 -11.58 -2.71 6.52
N PHE A 30 -11.51 -2.88 7.84
CA PHE A 30 -10.90 -4.03 8.47
C PHE A 30 -12.00 -4.96 8.99
N THR A 31 -11.95 -6.24 8.62
CA THR A 31 -12.90 -7.25 9.08
C THR A 31 -12.14 -8.41 9.70
N MET A 32 -12.48 -8.74 10.94
CA MET A 32 -12.09 -9.99 11.60
C MET A 32 -13.27 -10.95 11.60
N SER A 33 -13.04 -12.20 11.24
CA SER A 33 -14.07 -13.24 11.27
C SER A 33 -13.53 -14.51 11.91
N GLN A 34 -14.25 -15.06 12.88
CA GLN A 34 -13.93 -16.33 13.53
C GLN A 34 -15.22 -17.02 13.96
N ALA A 35 -15.35 -18.32 13.66
CA ALA A 35 -16.49 -19.15 14.09
C ALA A 35 -17.88 -18.55 13.80
N GLY A 36 -18.03 -17.88 12.65
CA GLY A 36 -19.29 -17.26 12.22
C GLY A 36 -19.60 -15.91 12.88
N GLN A 37 -18.74 -15.44 13.80
CA GLN A 37 -18.79 -14.08 14.33
C GLN A 37 -17.89 -13.18 13.49
N SER A 38 -18.32 -11.94 13.29
CA SER A 38 -17.53 -10.93 12.57
C SER A 38 -17.51 -9.61 13.33
N MET A 39 -16.34 -8.98 13.32
CA MET A 39 -16.12 -7.63 13.81
C MET A 39 -15.59 -6.79 12.65
N VAL A 40 -16.18 -5.61 12.47
CA VAL A 40 -15.78 -4.65 11.44
C VAL A 40 -15.22 -3.41 12.12
N GLY A 41 -14.16 -2.87 11.55
CA GLY A 41 -13.51 -1.64 11.99
C GLY A 41 -12.87 -0.92 10.81
N SER A 42 -12.10 0.12 11.12
CA SER A 42 -11.25 0.80 10.14
C SER A 42 -9.79 0.78 10.55
N TYR A 43 -8.93 0.63 9.55
CA TYR A 43 -7.49 0.74 9.69
C TYR A 43 -7.02 1.88 8.79
N ILE A 44 -6.34 2.88 9.35
CA ILE A 44 -5.92 4.08 8.63
C ILE A 44 -4.41 4.18 8.67
N LEU A 45 -3.80 4.40 7.51
CA LEU A 45 -2.39 4.75 7.36
C LEU A 45 -2.28 6.15 6.78
N ALA A 46 -1.38 6.97 7.33
CA ALA A 46 -1.09 8.29 6.79
C ALA A 46 0.39 8.68 6.95
N ILE A 47 0.96 9.32 5.94
CA ILE A 47 2.25 9.99 6.08
C ILE A 47 2.01 11.40 6.63
N VAL A 48 2.41 11.63 7.88
CA VAL A 48 2.13 12.87 8.63
C VAL A 48 3.35 13.79 8.74
N SER A 49 4.55 13.28 8.47
CA SER A 49 5.75 14.10 8.31
C SER A 49 6.72 13.49 7.30
N ASP A 50 7.51 14.34 6.65
CA ASP A 50 8.57 13.94 5.74
C ASP A 50 9.86 14.67 6.15
N ALA A 51 10.86 13.90 6.58
CA ALA A 51 12.14 14.43 7.01
C ALA A 51 13.18 14.29 5.89
N ASN A 52 14.08 15.28 5.80
CA ASN A 52 15.18 15.29 4.82
C ASN A 52 16.26 14.21 5.08
N ASP A 53 16.11 13.39 6.13
CA ASP A 53 17.05 12.33 6.51
C ASP A 53 16.71 10.97 5.88
N GLY A 54 15.70 10.90 5.00
CA GLY A 54 15.27 9.65 4.35
C GLY A 54 14.15 8.93 5.08
N THR A 55 13.62 9.51 6.14
CA THR A 55 12.51 8.94 6.92
C THR A 55 11.21 9.73 6.77
N VAL A 56 10.10 9.09 7.15
CA VAL A 56 8.76 9.68 7.23
C VAL A 56 8.11 9.34 8.57
N GLY A 57 7.23 10.23 9.04
CA GLY A 57 6.30 9.92 10.12
C GLY A 57 5.10 9.17 9.55
N LEU A 58 4.91 7.93 9.96
CA LEU A 58 3.77 7.10 9.63
C LEU A 58 2.80 7.09 10.81
N SER A 59 1.60 7.61 10.61
CA SER A 59 0.48 7.45 11.53
C SER A 59 -0.31 6.20 11.18
N THR A 60 -0.66 5.42 12.20
CA THR A 60 -1.58 4.30 12.14
C THR A 60 -2.72 4.55 13.11
N THR A 61 -3.96 4.42 12.65
CA THR A 61 -5.15 4.47 13.50
C THR A 61 -6.00 3.23 13.30
N ILE A 62 -6.41 2.58 14.40
CA ILE A 62 -7.34 1.45 14.38
C ILE A 62 -8.60 1.86 15.15
N HIS A 63 -9.76 1.68 14.53
CA HIS A 63 -11.07 1.95 15.12
C HIS A 63 -11.95 0.71 15.03
N PHE A 64 -12.64 0.40 16.12
CA PHE A 64 -13.73 -0.57 16.17
C PHE A 64 -14.96 0.08 16.81
N ASP A 65 -16.14 -0.27 16.32
CA ASP A 65 -17.39 0.28 16.84
C ASP A 65 -17.49 0.07 18.36
N GLY A 66 -17.72 1.17 19.09
CA GLY A 66 -17.85 1.16 20.55
C GLY A 66 -16.52 1.13 21.32
N GLN A 67 -15.38 1.20 20.64
CA GLN A 67 -14.06 1.31 21.27
C GLN A 67 -13.43 2.69 20.99
N ALA A 68 -12.49 3.09 21.85
CA ALA A 68 -11.68 4.28 21.60
C ALA A 68 -10.61 3.97 20.54
N ASP A 69 -10.32 4.97 19.70
CA ASP A 69 -9.30 4.87 18.65
C ASP A 69 -7.93 4.51 19.23
N GLN A 70 -7.27 3.55 18.61
CA GLN A 70 -5.88 3.22 18.87
C GLN A 70 -5.02 3.99 17.87
N TYR A 71 -4.38 5.06 18.33
CA TYR A 71 -3.47 5.88 17.52
C TYR A 71 -2.02 5.58 17.84
N GLN A 72 -1.20 5.41 16.81
CA GLN A 72 0.25 5.30 16.91
C GLN A 72 0.91 6.12 15.81
N GLU A 73 2.02 6.77 16.13
CA GLU A 73 2.89 7.40 15.15
C GLU A 73 4.30 6.82 15.28
N THR A 74 4.92 6.47 14.15
CA THR A 74 6.27 5.94 14.11
C THR A 74 7.11 6.66 13.07
N LYS A 75 8.40 6.79 13.34
CA LYS A 75 9.39 7.21 12.36
C LYS A 75 9.84 5.97 11.58
N THR A 76 9.70 5.99 10.25
CA THR A 76 9.98 4.85 9.37
C THR A 76 10.86 5.29 8.20
N GLU A 77 11.81 4.44 7.82
CA GLU A 77 12.63 4.65 6.61
C GLU A 77 11.75 4.64 5.35
N LYS A 78 11.93 5.60 4.43
CA LYS A 78 11.17 5.64 3.17
C LYS A 78 11.31 4.36 2.34
N THR A 79 12.46 3.69 2.45
CA THR A 79 12.75 2.44 1.75
C THR A 79 12.05 1.22 2.34
N ALA A 80 11.54 1.31 3.57
CA ALA A 80 10.75 0.26 4.20
C ALA A 80 9.28 0.26 3.73
N LEU A 81 8.86 1.32 3.04
CA LEU A 81 7.51 1.47 2.50
C LEU A 81 7.51 1.21 0.99
N LEU A 82 6.39 0.71 0.47
CA LEU A 82 6.21 0.54 -0.97
C LEU A 82 6.16 1.91 -1.64
N ASN A 83 7.04 2.12 -2.60
CA ASN A 83 7.04 3.30 -3.48
C ASN A 83 6.45 2.96 -4.85
N ASP A 84 6.19 3.99 -5.66
CA ASP A 84 5.58 3.85 -6.99
C ASP A 84 6.41 2.95 -7.91
N GLN A 85 7.74 3.02 -7.84
CA GLN A 85 8.60 2.15 -8.65
C GLN A 85 8.40 0.67 -8.27
N THR A 86 8.45 0.35 -6.97
CA THR A 86 8.23 -1.01 -6.48
C THR A 86 6.83 -1.51 -6.80
N ILE A 87 5.80 -0.66 -6.67
CA ILE A 87 4.41 -1.01 -7.02
C ILE A 87 4.32 -1.31 -8.53
N ASN A 88 4.89 -0.45 -9.37
CA ASN A 88 4.89 -0.65 -10.82
C ASN A 88 5.68 -1.89 -11.23
N ASP A 89 6.79 -2.19 -10.56
CA ASP A 89 7.59 -3.39 -10.79
C ASP A 89 6.79 -4.65 -10.43
N VAL A 90 6.07 -4.64 -9.30
CA VAL A 90 5.17 -5.74 -8.90
C VAL A 90 4.04 -5.93 -9.91
N LEU A 91 3.39 -4.86 -10.35
CA LEU A 91 2.31 -4.93 -11.34
C LEU A 91 2.82 -5.42 -12.70
N THR A 92 4.00 -4.98 -13.12
CA THR A 92 4.61 -5.39 -14.40
C THR A 92 5.05 -6.85 -14.36
N ASN A 93 5.65 -7.28 -13.26
CA ASN A 93 6.26 -8.60 -13.12
C ASN A 93 5.43 -9.54 -12.24
N CYS A 94 4.12 -9.31 -12.14
CA CYS A 94 3.25 -10.01 -11.20
C CYS A 94 3.38 -11.54 -11.25
N ALA A 95 3.41 -12.11 -12.46
CA ALA A 95 3.57 -13.55 -12.66
C ALA A 95 4.95 -14.06 -12.19
N ALA A 96 6.01 -13.26 -12.32
CA ALA A 96 7.35 -13.62 -11.85
C ALA A 96 7.42 -13.66 -10.31
N TYR A 97 6.58 -12.88 -9.63
CA TYR A 97 6.38 -12.94 -8.17
C TYR A 97 5.36 -14.02 -7.75
N GLY A 98 4.91 -14.88 -8.67
CA GLY A 98 3.93 -15.93 -8.40
C GLY A 98 2.50 -15.42 -8.21
N GLY A 99 2.22 -14.19 -8.66
CA GLY A 99 0.91 -13.58 -8.62
C GLY A 99 0.14 -13.69 -9.93
N VAL A 100 -1.07 -13.13 -9.93
CA VAL A 100 -1.96 -13.02 -11.09
C VAL A 100 -2.50 -11.60 -11.18
N ILE A 101 -2.45 -11.01 -12.38
CA ILE A 101 -3.10 -9.72 -12.64
C ILE A 101 -4.61 -9.93 -12.73
N GLU A 102 -5.35 -9.22 -11.88
CA GLU A 102 -6.81 -9.22 -11.88
C GLU A 102 -7.37 -7.85 -11.45
N GLN A 103 -8.64 -7.62 -11.78
CA GLN A 103 -9.39 -6.51 -11.24
C GLN A 103 -9.98 -6.90 -9.89
N VAL A 104 -9.74 -6.11 -8.86
CA VAL A 104 -10.31 -6.31 -7.52
C VAL A 104 -11.33 -5.21 -7.23
N ALA A 105 -12.54 -5.61 -6.85
CA ALA A 105 -13.56 -4.69 -6.37
C ALA A 105 -13.43 -4.51 -4.86
N VAL A 106 -13.30 -3.25 -4.43
CA VAL A 106 -13.20 -2.81 -3.03
C VAL A 106 -14.09 -1.57 -2.84
N PRO A 107 -14.37 -1.11 -1.61
CA PRO A 107 -15.24 0.05 -1.44
C PRO A 107 -14.70 1.34 -2.09
N ALA A 108 -13.38 1.48 -2.29
CA ALA A 108 -12.78 2.58 -3.05
C ALA A 108 -12.99 2.50 -4.58
N GLY A 109 -13.50 1.38 -5.11
CA GLY A 109 -13.75 1.17 -6.54
C GLY A 109 -13.22 -0.17 -7.07
N ILE A 110 -13.14 -0.29 -8.39
CA ILE A 110 -12.53 -1.44 -9.07
C ILE A 110 -11.11 -1.06 -9.48
N LEU A 111 -10.12 -1.80 -9.00
CA LEU A 111 -8.70 -1.49 -9.18
C LEU A 111 -8.01 -2.60 -9.97
N ASN A 112 -7.15 -2.22 -10.92
CA ASN A 112 -6.22 -3.17 -11.54
C ASN A 112 -5.14 -3.54 -10.52
N SER A 113 -4.92 -4.83 -10.30
CA SER A 113 -4.08 -5.28 -9.19
C SER A 113 -3.29 -6.54 -9.53
N CYS A 114 -2.20 -6.74 -8.80
CA CYS A 114 -1.48 -8.01 -8.74
C CYS A 114 -1.89 -8.74 -7.46
N LYS A 115 -2.59 -9.88 -7.60
CA LYS A 115 -2.91 -10.78 -6.50
C LYS A 115 -1.75 -11.73 -6.27
N MET A 116 -1.11 -11.64 -5.11
CA MET A 116 0.00 -12.51 -4.70
C MET A 116 -0.39 -13.33 -3.47
N PRO A 117 0.03 -14.61 -3.36
CA PRO A 117 -0.14 -15.37 -2.13
C PRO A 117 0.70 -14.77 -1.01
N THR A 118 0.16 -14.70 0.20
CA THR A 118 0.94 -14.36 1.40
C THR A 118 1.30 -15.62 2.15
N GLN A 119 2.53 -15.70 2.65
CA GLN A 119 3.04 -16.86 3.38
C GLN A 119 3.37 -16.47 4.82
N ASP A 120 3.25 -17.42 5.75
CA ASP A 120 3.80 -17.28 7.10
C ASP A 120 5.31 -17.54 7.12
N GLU A 121 5.91 -17.47 8.31
CA GLU A 121 7.35 -17.69 8.53
C GLU A 121 7.82 -19.11 8.13
N THR A 122 6.90 -20.07 8.00
CA THR A 122 7.19 -21.45 7.56
C THR A 122 7.08 -21.62 6.05
N GLY A 123 6.71 -20.56 5.31
CA GLY A 123 6.45 -20.61 3.88
C GLY A 123 5.06 -21.16 3.51
N LYS A 124 4.21 -21.43 4.51
CA LYS A 124 2.84 -21.91 4.26
C LYS A 124 1.99 -20.74 3.79
N ILE A 125 1.22 -20.94 2.72
CA ILE A 125 0.26 -19.94 2.24
C ILE A 125 -0.84 -19.74 3.29
N VAL A 126 -0.97 -18.52 3.78
CA VAL A 126 -1.98 -18.10 4.78
C VAL A 126 -3.00 -17.12 4.21
N GLY A 127 -2.83 -16.68 2.96
CA GLY A 127 -3.70 -15.65 2.41
C GLY A 127 -3.31 -15.13 1.04
N SER A 128 -3.79 -13.93 0.72
CA SER A 128 -3.47 -13.21 -0.50
C SER A 128 -3.46 -11.70 -0.26
N MET A 129 -2.62 -10.99 -1.02
CA MET A 129 -2.53 -9.54 -1.04
C MET A 129 -2.71 -9.06 -2.49
N TRP A 130 -3.50 -8.01 -2.66
CA TRP A 130 -3.74 -7.35 -3.94
C TRP A 130 -3.02 -6.01 -3.93
N THR A 131 -1.93 -5.94 -4.69
CA THR A 131 -1.15 -4.71 -4.84
C THR A 131 -1.70 -3.88 -6.01
N SER A 132 -1.88 -2.57 -5.83
CA SER A 132 -2.37 -1.65 -6.87
C SER A 132 -1.72 -0.27 -6.77
N THR A 133 -1.91 0.59 -7.77
CA THR A 133 -1.37 1.95 -7.84
C THR A 133 -2.17 2.91 -6.94
N VAL A 134 -2.04 2.72 -5.64
CA VAL A 134 -2.65 3.51 -4.55
C VAL A 134 -1.61 3.78 -3.46
N PRO A 135 -1.80 4.78 -2.58
CA PRO A 135 -0.90 4.99 -1.45
C PRO A 135 -0.73 3.71 -0.61
N PHE A 136 0.52 3.44 -0.23
CA PHE A 136 0.95 2.21 0.44
C PHE A 136 0.78 0.91 -0.38
N GLY A 137 0.33 1.00 -1.63
CA GLY A 137 0.29 -0.11 -2.59
C GLY A 137 -0.75 -1.19 -2.33
N ILE A 138 -1.57 -1.11 -1.28
CA ILE A 138 -2.51 -2.18 -0.90
C ILE A 138 -3.93 -1.82 -1.34
N ALA A 139 -4.54 -2.67 -2.17
CA ALA A 139 -5.98 -2.59 -2.49
C ALA A 139 -6.80 -3.50 -1.58
N LYS A 140 -6.33 -4.74 -1.37
CA LYS A 140 -6.99 -5.74 -0.53
C LYS A 140 -5.96 -6.68 0.09
N GLN A 141 -6.26 -7.21 1.26
CA GLN A 141 -5.50 -8.29 1.88
C GLN A 141 -6.47 -9.22 2.61
N VAL A 142 -6.25 -10.52 2.46
CA VAL A 142 -6.99 -11.56 3.19
C VAL A 142 -5.97 -12.51 3.79
N GLN A 143 -6.01 -12.74 5.10
CA GLN A 143 -5.13 -13.69 5.79
C GLN A 143 -5.92 -14.47 6.83
N THR A 144 -5.58 -15.74 7.01
CA THR A 144 -6.15 -16.58 8.06
C THR A 144 -5.03 -17.02 9.00
N SER A 145 -5.18 -16.71 10.29
CA SER A 145 -4.22 -17.13 11.31
C SER A 145 -4.31 -18.64 11.59
N PRO A 146 -3.30 -19.24 12.25
CA PRO A 146 -3.34 -20.64 12.67
C PRO A 146 -4.55 -20.99 13.55
N GLU A 147 -5.08 -20.03 14.31
CA GLU A 147 -6.26 -20.18 15.18
C GLU A 147 -7.58 -20.06 14.41
N GLY A 148 -7.53 -19.91 13.08
CA GLY A 148 -8.70 -19.83 12.20
C GLY A 148 -9.38 -18.47 12.18
N VAL A 149 -8.70 -17.39 12.62
CA VAL A 149 -9.21 -16.02 12.48
C VAL A 149 -8.87 -15.53 11.09
N THR A 150 -9.88 -15.15 10.30
CA THR A 150 -9.67 -14.49 9.00
C THR A 150 -9.72 -12.98 9.17
N TYR A 151 -8.65 -12.33 8.74
CA TYR A 151 -8.49 -10.89 8.62
C TYR A 151 -8.69 -10.49 7.16
N THR A 152 -9.53 -9.49 6.92
CA THR A 152 -9.72 -8.88 5.61
C THR A 152 -9.51 -7.38 5.73
N LEU A 153 -8.60 -6.83 4.93
CA LEU A 153 -8.46 -5.40 4.71
C LEU A 153 -8.93 -5.09 3.29
N GLU A 154 -9.83 -4.15 3.13
CA GLU A 154 -10.28 -3.66 1.81
C GLU A 154 -10.15 -2.14 1.76
N LEU A 155 -9.49 -1.62 0.73
CA LEU A 155 -9.30 -0.18 0.59
C LEU A 155 -10.66 0.50 0.43
N LYS A 156 -10.95 1.38 1.38
CA LYS A 156 -12.22 2.11 1.46
C LYS A 156 -12.09 3.51 0.87
N LYS A 157 -10.98 4.18 1.13
CA LYS A 157 -10.69 5.52 0.63
C LYS A 157 -9.18 5.74 0.62
N TYR A 158 -8.69 6.55 -0.30
CA TYR A 158 -7.30 7.00 -0.30
C TYR A 158 -7.15 8.44 -0.79
N ILE A 159 -6.04 9.08 -0.45
CA ILE A 159 -5.60 10.38 -0.96
C ILE A 159 -4.10 10.24 -1.30
N VAL A 160 -3.72 10.67 -2.49
CA VAL A 160 -2.30 10.77 -2.88
C VAL A 160 -1.78 12.12 -2.39
N GLY A 161 -0.73 12.08 -1.57
CA GLY A 161 -0.04 13.24 -1.02
C GLY A 161 0.66 14.09 -2.07
N GLN A 162 1.11 15.28 -1.66
CA GLN A 162 1.82 16.24 -2.51
C GLN A 162 3.32 16.24 -2.23
#